data_AF-A0A6S6SGB0-F1
#
_entry.id   AF-A0A6S6SGB0-F1
#
_cell.length_a   1.000
_cell.length_b   1.000
_cell.length_c   1.000
_cell.angle_alpha   90.00
_cell.angle_beta   90.00
_cell.angle_gamma   90.00
#
_symmetry.space_group_name_H-M   'P 1'
#
loop_
_entity.id
_entity.type
_entity.pdbx_description
1 polymer ?
#
loop_
_entity_poly.entity_id
_entity_poly.type
_entity_poly.pdbx_seq_one_letter_code
_entity_poly.pdbx_strand_id
1 'polypeptide(L)'
;AINADATLTAGATVSEPVHLASTADSSGEAVNLFDFTITDGGGGDNLSTDVTQIVLHTSGTADFSKVTWRLNGADASNVVGVYSSGANTLTFSGLSISVDDGRNETYVVSGYYNMPTGLTNQQTYLLSLDGDDDLTLSSSGTQMSQGNSIVNNGTGTQVDITASKLIFQTEPSN
;
A
#
# COMPACT_ATOMS: atom_id res chain seq x y z
N ALA A 1 -0.23 5.03 32.24
CA ALA A 1 -1.56 4.81 31.64
C ALA A 1 -1.33 4.91 30.14
N ILE A 2 -2.00 4.10 29.34
CA ILE A 2 -1.85 4.14 27.87
C ILE A 2 -2.09 5.58 27.39
N ASN A 3 -1.20 6.08 26.53
CA ASN A 3 -1.35 7.38 25.90
C ASN A 3 -1.82 7.22 24.43
N ALA A 4 -1.94 8.36 23.76
CA ALA A 4 -2.38 8.43 22.38
C ALA A 4 -1.52 9.48 21.66
N ASP A 5 -0.30 9.10 21.28
CA ASP A 5 0.66 9.97 20.61
C ASP A 5 1.31 9.33 19.39
N ALA A 6 0.83 8.14 18.96
CA ALA A 6 1.24 7.57 17.70
C ALA A 6 0.75 8.42 16.52
N THR A 7 1.57 8.47 15.48
CA THR A 7 1.32 9.25 14.27
C THR A 7 1.56 8.45 13.01
N LEU A 8 0.84 8.82 11.96
CA LEU A 8 0.96 8.32 10.61
C LEU A 8 1.42 9.46 9.70
N THR A 9 2.48 9.23 8.94
CA THR A 9 3.01 10.19 7.96
C THR A 9 3.36 9.50 6.65
N ALA A 10 3.54 10.28 5.57
CA ALA A 10 4.07 9.74 4.32
C ALA A 10 5.47 9.16 4.53
N GLY A 11 5.76 8.04 3.88
CA GLY A 11 7.11 7.50 3.86
C GLY A 11 8.02 8.33 2.96
N ALA A 12 9.32 8.01 3.03
CA ALA A 12 10.34 8.67 2.23
C ALA A 12 11.19 7.66 1.44
N THR A 13 10.80 6.39 1.44
CA THR A 13 11.52 5.29 0.78
C THR A 13 11.06 5.08 -0.66
N VAL A 14 9.83 5.47 -0.97
CA VAL A 14 9.24 5.44 -2.32
C VAL A 14 9.07 6.87 -2.83
N SER A 15 9.53 7.12 -4.07
CA SER A 15 9.29 8.39 -4.75
C SER A 15 7.97 8.31 -5.51
N GLU A 16 6.90 8.79 -4.90
CA GLU A 16 5.54 8.68 -5.43
C GLU A 16 5.13 9.88 -6.31
N PRO A 17 4.23 9.68 -7.29
CA PRO A 17 3.64 8.41 -7.71
C PRO A 17 4.61 7.55 -8.54
N VAL A 18 4.43 6.24 -8.49
CA VAL A 18 5.23 5.27 -9.25
C VAL A 18 4.41 4.73 -10.43
N HIS A 19 5.06 4.36 -11.53
CA HIS A 19 4.39 3.67 -12.64
C HIS A 19 4.44 2.16 -12.43
N LEU A 20 3.33 1.47 -12.65
CA LEU A 20 3.29 0.02 -12.65
C LEU A 20 3.32 -0.49 -14.10
N ALA A 21 4.48 -0.95 -14.53
CA ALA A 21 4.66 -1.52 -15.87
C ALA A 21 3.81 -2.78 -16.04
N SER A 22 3.14 -2.93 -17.19
CA SER A 22 2.31 -4.10 -17.52
C SER A 22 3.09 -5.41 -17.59
N THR A 23 4.41 -5.36 -17.57
CA THR A 23 5.32 -6.50 -17.52
C THR A 23 5.67 -6.93 -16.09
N ALA A 24 5.29 -6.16 -15.07
CA ALA A 24 5.43 -6.59 -13.68
C ALA A 24 4.29 -7.56 -13.35
N ASP A 25 4.42 -8.83 -13.73
CA ASP A 25 3.36 -9.84 -13.67
C ASP A 25 3.69 -11.05 -12.79
N SER A 26 4.84 -10.99 -12.11
CA SER A 26 5.27 -12.00 -11.14
C SER A 26 5.65 -11.39 -9.79
N SER A 27 5.72 -12.25 -8.77
CA SER A 27 6.10 -11.84 -7.42
C SER A 27 7.50 -11.25 -7.32
N GLY A 28 8.42 -11.66 -8.19
CA GLY A 28 9.79 -11.13 -8.24
C GLY A 28 9.89 -9.76 -8.92
N GLU A 29 8.83 -9.33 -9.61
CA GLU A 29 8.75 -8.05 -10.31
C GLU A 29 7.87 -7.04 -9.58
N ALA A 30 7.45 -7.35 -8.36
CA ALA A 30 6.66 -6.45 -7.53
C ALA A 30 7.35 -5.10 -7.41
N VAL A 31 6.61 -4.04 -7.73
CA VAL A 31 7.08 -2.65 -7.68
C VAL A 31 6.56 -2.04 -6.38
N ASN A 32 7.39 -1.23 -5.70
CA ASN A 32 6.94 -0.44 -4.55
C ASN A 32 6.13 0.76 -5.04
N LEU A 33 4.89 0.92 -4.57
CA LEU A 33 3.91 1.85 -5.15
C LEU A 33 3.42 2.91 -4.17
N PHE A 34 3.45 2.59 -2.88
CA PHE A 34 2.99 3.48 -1.81
C PHE A 34 3.74 3.17 -0.52
N ASP A 35 4.15 4.16 0.26
CA ASP A 35 4.75 4.01 1.57
C ASP A 35 4.21 4.99 2.63
N PHE A 36 4.29 4.56 3.88
CA PHE A 36 3.87 5.34 5.03
C PHE A 36 4.73 4.96 6.23
N THR A 37 4.87 5.89 7.18
CA THR A 37 5.64 5.70 8.41
C THR A 37 4.71 5.82 9.60
N ILE A 38 4.75 4.80 10.46
CA ILE A 38 4.12 4.81 11.78
C ILE A 38 5.19 5.19 12.79
N THR A 39 4.89 6.17 13.63
CA THR A 39 5.79 6.62 14.71
C THR A 39 5.05 6.51 16.03
N ASP A 40 5.65 5.82 17.00
CA ASP A 40 5.22 5.85 18.39
C ASP A 40 5.87 7.04 19.10
N GLY A 41 5.08 7.83 19.82
CA GLY A 41 5.58 9.00 20.51
C GLY A 41 6.37 8.60 21.76
N GLY A 42 7.61 9.10 21.88
CA GLY A 42 8.54 8.68 22.95
C GLY A 42 8.23 9.15 24.38
N GLY A 43 6.97 9.37 24.73
CA GLY A 43 6.61 10.00 26.00
C GLY A 43 5.20 9.71 26.50
N GLY A 44 5.08 8.78 27.44
CA GLY A 44 3.90 8.73 28.30
C GLY A 44 3.64 7.38 28.95
N ASP A 45 3.86 6.28 28.24
CA ASP A 45 3.48 4.95 28.70
C ASP A 45 4.54 3.84 28.53
N ASN A 46 5.60 4.07 27.74
CA ASN A 46 6.65 3.11 27.46
C ASN A 46 6.14 1.81 26.82
N LEU A 47 5.03 1.89 26.09
CA LEU A 47 4.42 0.80 25.35
C LEU A 47 4.68 0.98 23.86
N SER A 48 4.51 -0.10 23.10
CA SER A 48 4.58 -0.06 21.64
C SER A 48 3.22 0.26 21.03
N THR A 49 3.25 0.79 19.81
CA THR A 49 2.08 0.87 18.93
C THR A 49 1.98 -0.44 18.17
N ASP A 50 1.05 -1.30 18.61
CA ASP A 50 0.84 -2.61 18.01
C ASP A 50 -0.31 -2.60 17.00
N VAL A 51 -0.03 -2.86 15.71
CA VAL A 51 -1.02 -2.82 14.62
C VAL A 51 -1.35 -4.23 14.13
N THR A 52 -2.64 -4.56 14.11
CA THR A 52 -3.14 -5.89 13.71
C THR A 52 -3.82 -5.91 12.34
N GLN A 53 -4.24 -4.74 11.86
CA GLN A 53 -4.84 -4.55 10.55
C GLN A 53 -4.58 -3.13 10.03
N ILE A 54 -4.39 -3.02 8.72
CA ILE A 54 -4.32 -1.76 7.98
C ILE A 54 -5.31 -1.83 6.82
N VAL A 55 -6.13 -0.79 6.64
CA VAL A 55 -7.11 -0.69 5.57
C VAL A 55 -6.77 0.51 4.68
N LEU A 56 -6.33 0.27 3.45
CA LEU A 56 -6.19 1.35 2.47
C LEU A 56 -7.52 1.61 1.77
N HIS A 57 -7.87 2.88 1.60
CA HIS A 57 -8.91 3.28 0.67
C HIS A 57 -8.36 3.27 -0.75
N THR A 58 -9.15 2.75 -1.68
CA THR A 58 -8.79 2.63 -3.10
C THR A 58 -9.68 3.52 -3.93
N SER A 59 -9.11 4.27 -4.87
CA SER A 59 -9.86 5.02 -5.87
C SER A 59 -9.07 5.11 -7.18
N GLY A 60 -9.56 5.91 -8.13
CA GLY A 60 -8.97 6.03 -9.46
C GLY A 60 -9.76 5.23 -10.48
N THR A 61 -9.12 5.00 -11.64
CA THR A 61 -9.81 4.43 -12.82
C THR A 61 -9.36 3.02 -13.16
N ALA A 62 -8.29 2.53 -12.54
CA ALA A 62 -7.76 1.20 -12.80
C ALA A 62 -8.52 0.12 -12.01
N ASP A 63 -8.40 -1.13 -12.46
CA ASP A 63 -8.99 -2.29 -11.78
C ASP A 63 -8.00 -2.88 -10.76
N PHE A 64 -8.25 -2.62 -9.48
CA PHE A 64 -7.43 -3.11 -8.36
C PHE A 64 -7.43 -4.63 -8.21
N SER A 65 -8.44 -5.33 -8.75
CA SER A 65 -8.52 -6.81 -8.68
C SER A 65 -7.51 -7.53 -9.57
N LYS A 66 -6.89 -6.79 -10.50
CA LYS A 66 -5.86 -7.28 -11.42
C LYS A 66 -4.45 -7.22 -10.85
N VAL A 67 -4.29 -6.66 -9.65
CA VAL A 67 -3.00 -6.51 -8.96
C VAL A 67 -3.02 -7.34 -7.69
N THR A 68 -1.94 -8.09 -7.46
CA THR A 68 -1.64 -8.65 -6.14
C THR A 68 -0.89 -7.60 -5.33
N TRP A 69 -1.52 -7.13 -4.27
CA TRP A 69 -0.96 -6.12 -3.37
C TRP A 69 -0.30 -6.77 -2.17
N ARG A 70 0.86 -6.24 -1.77
CA ARG A 70 1.64 -6.78 -0.65
C ARG A 70 2.17 -5.67 0.24
N LEU A 71 2.06 -5.87 1.54
CA LEU A 71 2.69 -5.02 2.55
C LEU A 71 4.03 -5.63 2.98
N ASN A 72 5.06 -4.78 3.04
CA ASN A 72 6.38 -5.11 3.56
C ASN A 72 6.84 -4.02 4.55
N GLY A 73 7.66 -4.39 5.53
CA GLY A 73 8.21 -3.48 6.54
C GLY A 73 9.09 -4.27 7.53
N ALA A 74 9.33 -3.71 8.72
CA ALA A 74 10.12 -4.38 9.76
C ALA A 74 9.45 -5.71 10.20
N ASP A 75 8.15 -5.66 10.46
CA ASP A 75 7.37 -6.80 10.98
C ASP A 75 6.38 -7.39 9.97
N ALA A 76 6.43 -6.94 8.71
CA ALA A 76 5.59 -7.41 7.63
C ALA A 76 6.45 -7.91 6.48
N SER A 77 6.20 -9.13 6.00
CA SER A 77 6.90 -9.69 4.85
C SER A 77 5.90 -10.28 3.86
N ASN A 78 5.75 -9.61 2.72
CA ASN A 78 4.85 -10.00 1.64
C ASN A 78 3.42 -10.31 2.09
N VAL A 79 2.88 -9.56 3.07
CA VAL A 79 1.52 -9.79 3.56
C VAL A 79 0.55 -9.41 2.45
N VAL A 80 -0.20 -10.38 1.94
CA VAL A 80 -1.12 -10.16 0.81
C VAL A 80 -2.36 -9.43 1.27
N GLY A 81 -2.69 -8.34 0.60
CA GLY A 81 -3.90 -7.56 0.85
C GLY A 81 -5.12 -8.15 0.14
N VAL A 82 -6.30 -7.96 0.74
CA VAL A 82 -7.59 -8.36 0.17
C VAL A 82 -8.32 -7.12 -0.33
N TYR A 83 -8.53 -7.05 -1.64
CA TYR A 83 -9.28 -5.97 -2.27
C TYR A 83 -10.79 -6.25 -2.24
N SER A 84 -11.58 -5.23 -1.90
CA SER A 84 -13.05 -5.23 -1.95
C SER A 84 -13.55 -4.05 -2.79
N SER A 85 -14.06 -4.33 -3.99
CA SER A 85 -14.66 -3.31 -4.86
C SER A 85 -15.98 -2.75 -4.31
N GLY A 86 -16.68 -3.50 -3.45
CA GLY A 86 -17.90 -3.01 -2.81
C GLY A 86 -17.63 -1.97 -1.72
N ALA A 87 -16.51 -2.11 -1.02
CA ALA A 87 -16.08 -1.16 0.02
C ALA A 87 -15.08 -0.12 -0.49
N ASN A 88 -14.50 -0.31 -1.68
CA ASN A 88 -13.36 0.45 -2.19
C ASN A 88 -12.18 0.43 -1.21
N THR A 89 -11.85 -0.75 -0.70
CA THR A 89 -10.76 -0.93 0.27
C THR A 89 -9.82 -2.06 -0.11
N LEU A 90 -8.58 -1.93 0.35
CA LEU A 90 -7.55 -2.95 0.33
C LEU A 90 -7.08 -3.21 1.77
N THR A 91 -7.40 -4.38 2.29
CA THR A 91 -7.18 -4.71 3.71
C THR A 91 -6.03 -5.68 3.89
N PHE A 92 -5.08 -5.34 4.78
CA PHE A 92 -4.04 -6.22 5.27
C PHE A 92 -4.37 -6.60 6.72
N SER A 93 -4.62 -7.88 7.00
CA SER A 93 -5.00 -8.38 8.33
C SER A 93 -4.00 -9.40 8.86
N GLY A 94 -4.08 -9.70 10.16
CA GLY A 94 -3.19 -10.67 10.81
C GLY A 94 -1.77 -10.14 10.97
N LEU A 95 -1.63 -8.81 11.07
CA LEU A 95 -0.35 -8.14 11.25
C LEU A 95 0.13 -8.31 12.69
N SER A 96 1.45 -8.33 12.84
CA SER A 96 2.15 -8.33 14.14
C SER A 96 3.14 -7.17 14.22
N ILE A 97 2.74 -6.02 13.67
CA ILE A 97 3.53 -4.79 13.67
C ILE A 97 3.64 -4.28 15.09
N SER A 98 4.85 -3.93 15.53
CA SER A 98 5.11 -3.39 16.85
C SER A 98 6.16 -2.27 16.77
N VAL A 99 5.69 -1.03 16.78
CA VAL A 99 6.58 0.14 16.78
C VAL A 99 6.94 0.48 18.22
N ASP A 100 8.20 0.25 18.59
CA ASP A 100 8.73 0.56 19.93
C ASP A 100 8.53 2.05 20.31
N ASP A 101 8.25 2.31 21.60
CA ASP A 101 8.19 3.65 22.21
C ASP A 101 9.31 4.58 21.72
N GLY A 102 8.92 5.72 21.16
CA GLY A 102 9.84 6.74 20.62
C GLY A 102 10.58 6.34 19.34
N ARG A 103 10.16 5.26 18.67
CA ARG A 103 10.69 4.85 17.36
C ARG A 103 9.67 5.02 16.24
N ASN A 104 10.14 4.78 15.03
CA ASN A 104 9.33 4.78 13.83
C ASN A 104 9.73 3.64 12.91
N GLU A 105 8.76 3.21 12.11
CA GLU A 105 8.94 2.19 11.10
C GLU A 105 8.20 2.57 9.82
N THR A 106 8.85 2.36 8.68
CA THR A 106 8.25 2.60 7.37
C THR A 106 7.77 1.29 6.76
N TYR A 107 6.56 1.33 6.25
CA TYR A 107 5.89 0.23 5.57
C TYR A 107 5.64 0.59 4.12
N VAL A 108 5.81 -0.40 3.25
CA VAL A 108 5.73 -0.24 1.80
C VAL A 108 4.70 -1.20 1.24
N VAL A 109 3.75 -0.65 0.50
CA VAL A 109 2.82 -1.40 -0.34
C VAL A 109 3.39 -1.53 -1.73
N SER A 110 3.54 -2.78 -2.14
CA SER A 110 4.04 -3.20 -3.44
C SER A 110 2.97 -3.93 -4.24
N GLY A 111 3.10 -3.94 -5.56
CA GLY A 111 2.14 -4.57 -6.45
C GLY A 111 2.78 -5.16 -7.70
N TYR A 112 2.18 -6.24 -8.20
CA TYR A 112 2.40 -6.80 -9.54
C TYR A 112 1.06 -7.34 -10.07
N TYR A 113 0.92 -7.42 -11.38
CA TYR A 113 -0.29 -7.89 -12.02
C TYR A 113 -0.45 -9.41 -11.89
N ASN A 114 -1.51 -9.88 -11.25
CA ASN A 114 -1.96 -11.28 -11.38
C ASN A 114 -2.83 -11.49 -12.62
N MET A 115 -3.31 -10.41 -13.24
CA MET A 115 -4.04 -10.45 -14.51
C MET A 115 -3.63 -9.27 -15.41
N PRO A 116 -2.53 -9.39 -16.17
CA PRO A 116 -2.03 -8.31 -17.03
C PRO A 116 -2.86 -8.10 -18.32
N THR A 117 -3.94 -8.85 -18.51
CA THR A 117 -4.81 -8.72 -19.69
C THR A 117 -5.89 -7.64 -19.51
N GLY A 118 -6.21 -6.93 -20.59
CA GLY A 118 -7.23 -5.89 -20.58
C GLY A 118 -6.91 -4.71 -19.66
N LEU A 119 -5.62 -4.44 -19.43
CA LEU A 119 -5.15 -3.22 -18.79
C LEU A 119 -5.31 -2.05 -19.78
N THR A 120 -5.64 -0.87 -19.28
CA THR A 120 -5.71 0.35 -20.08
C THR A 120 -4.63 1.32 -19.63
N ASN A 121 -3.84 1.81 -20.57
CA ASN A 121 -2.73 2.72 -20.29
C ASN A 121 -3.20 3.98 -19.56
N GLN A 122 -2.37 4.47 -18.63
CA GLN A 122 -2.59 5.66 -17.81
C GLN A 122 -3.81 5.61 -16.86
N GLN A 123 -4.48 4.47 -16.71
CA GLN A 123 -5.42 4.32 -15.61
C GLN A 123 -4.67 4.38 -14.28
N THR A 124 -5.32 4.95 -13.25
CA THR A 124 -4.66 5.22 -11.96
C THR A 124 -5.14 4.29 -10.85
N TYR A 125 -4.19 3.90 -10.00
CA TYR A 125 -4.42 3.33 -8.67
C TYR A 125 -4.13 4.42 -7.63
N LEU A 126 -5.17 5.02 -7.06
CA LEU A 126 -5.05 5.95 -5.95
C LEU A 126 -5.23 5.18 -4.64
N LEU A 127 -4.24 5.29 -3.76
CA LEU A 127 -4.22 4.68 -2.43
C LEU A 127 -4.20 5.80 -1.40
N SER A 128 -4.98 5.65 -0.34
CA SER A 128 -4.92 6.54 0.82
C SER A 128 -5.14 5.81 2.14
N LEU A 129 -4.60 6.38 3.20
CA LEU A 129 -4.64 5.87 4.57
C LEU A 129 -4.76 7.04 5.56
N ASP A 130 -5.63 6.90 6.56
CA ASP A 130 -5.73 7.81 7.70
C ASP A 130 -5.39 7.08 9.01
N GLY A 131 -4.46 7.66 9.77
CA GLY A 131 -4.04 7.13 11.06
C GLY A 131 -5.19 7.03 12.07
N ASP A 132 -6.23 7.85 11.92
CA ASP A 132 -7.29 7.96 12.92
C ASP A 132 -8.37 6.87 12.78
N ASP A 133 -8.56 6.31 11.58
CA ASP A 133 -9.68 5.40 11.27
C ASP A 133 -9.26 4.06 10.66
N ASP A 134 -8.10 3.99 9.98
CA ASP A 134 -7.80 2.88 9.07
C ASP A 134 -6.87 1.80 9.67
N LEU A 135 -6.45 1.99 10.92
CA LEU A 135 -5.57 1.08 11.64
C LEU A 135 -6.34 0.42 12.80
N THR A 136 -6.26 -0.90 12.89
CA THR A 136 -6.74 -1.62 14.09
C THR A 136 -5.58 -1.85 15.03
N LEU A 137 -5.56 -1.13 16.14
CA LEU A 137 -4.55 -1.26 17.18
C LEU A 137 -4.92 -2.30 18.25
N SER A 138 -3.91 -2.84 18.91
CA SER A 138 -4.11 -3.51 20.19
C SER A 138 -4.60 -2.52 21.25
N SER A 139 -5.55 -2.94 22.09
CA SER A 139 -6.04 -2.09 23.20
C SER A 139 -5.08 -2.01 24.39
N SER A 140 -3.95 -2.72 24.34
CA SER A 140 -2.94 -2.77 25.40
C SER A 140 -1.71 -1.91 25.13
N GLY A 141 -1.57 -1.31 23.96
CA GLY A 141 -0.43 -0.50 23.55
C GLY A 141 -0.80 0.97 23.32
N THR A 142 0.18 1.76 22.90
CA THR A 142 0.01 3.18 22.49
C THR A 142 -1.06 3.31 21.41
N GLN A 143 -1.88 4.36 21.50
CA GLN A 143 -2.95 4.64 20.52
C GLN A 143 -2.58 5.78 19.56
N MET A 144 -3.32 5.90 18.45
CA MET A 144 -3.14 7.01 17.50
C MET A 144 -3.61 8.34 18.12
N SER A 145 -2.92 9.41 17.77
CA SER A 145 -3.13 10.76 18.33
C SER A 145 -4.44 11.47 17.95
N GLN A 146 -5.30 10.85 17.13
CA GLN A 146 -6.59 11.38 16.66
C GLN A 146 -6.52 12.73 15.92
N GLY A 147 -5.36 13.05 15.34
CA GLY A 147 -5.11 14.27 14.57
C GLY A 147 -4.24 14.01 13.34
N ASN A 148 -4.28 12.79 12.83
CA ASN A 148 -3.50 12.41 11.67
C ASN A 148 -4.09 13.04 10.41
N SER A 149 -3.23 13.26 9.42
CA SER A 149 -3.67 13.69 8.09
C SER A 149 -3.60 12.49 7.15
N ILE A 150 -4.53 12.45 6.19
CA ILE A 150 -4.54 11.43 5.15
C ILE A 150 -3.19 11.40 4.42
N VAL A 151 -2.58 10.23 4.38
CA VAL A 151 -1.43 9.90 3.55
C VAL A 151 -1.94 9.28 2.25
N ASN A 152 -1.44 9.72 1.10
CA ASN A 152 -1.85 9.20 -0.20
C ASN A 152 -0.69 9.22 -1.21
N ASN A 153 -0.82 8.45 -2.29
CA ASN A 153 0.18 8.37 -3.36
C ASN A 153 0.04 9.48 -4.42
N GLY A 154 -0.37 10.69 -4.01
CA GLY A 154 -0.47 11.88 -4.86
C GLY A 154 -1.50 11.73 -5.98
N THR A 155 -1.05 11.81 -7.24
CA THR A 155 -1.94 11.65 -8.41
C THR A 155 -2.26 10.19 -8.74
N GLY A 156 -1.71 9.24 -7.99
CA GLY A 156 -1.94 7.81 -8.17
C GLY A 156 -0.93 7.12 -9.08
N THR A 157 -0.68 5.85 -8.79
CA THR A 157 0.16 4.96 -9.61
C THR A 157 -0.48 4.75 -10.96
N GLN A 158 0.25 5.02 -12.05
CA GLN A 158 -0.26 4.84 -13.40
C GLN A 158 0.07 3.45 -13.94
N VAL A 159 -0.91 2.83 -14.59
CA VAL A 159 -0.69 1.66 -15.47
C VAL A 159 0.18 2.12 -16.63
N ASP A 160 1.35 1.52 -16.80
CA ASP A 160 2.26 1.76 -17.91
C ASP A 160 2.29 0.54 -18.84
N ILE A 161 1.63 0.63 -19.99
CA ILE A 161 1.59 -0.47 -20.96
C ILE A 161 2.88 -0.49 -21.76
N THR A 162 3.79 -1.38 -21.37
CA THR A 162 4.97 -1.70 -22.19
C THR A 162 4.56 -2.67 -23.29
N ALA A 163 4.45 -2.17 -24.52
CA ALA A 163 4.10 -3.00 -25.67
C ALA A 163 5.21 -4.03 -25.97
N SER A 164 4.98 -5.29 -25.62
CA SER A 164 5.81 -6.40 -26.04
C SER A 164 5.43 -6.82 -27.47
N LYS A 165 5.99 -6.08 -28.44
CA LYS A 165 6.17 -6.47 -29.86
C LYS A 165 4.93 -6.38 -30.77
N LEU A 166 5.04 -5.54 -31.80
CA LEU A 166 4.17 -5.56 -32.99
C LEU A 166 4.47 -6.83 -33.80
N ILE A 167 3.48 -7.70 -33.98
CA ILE A 167 3.58 -8.84 -34.91
C ILE A 167 2.96 -8.39 -36.24
N PHE A 168 3.79 -8.17 -37.26
CA PHE A 168 3.31 -8.00 -38.63
C PHE A 168 3.04 -9.39 -39.21
N GLN A 169 1.76 -9.72 -39.43
CA GLN A 169 1.39 -10.89 -40.22
C GLN A 169 1.46 -10.49 -41.70
N THR A 170 2.44 -11.00 -42.43
CA THR A 170 2.46 -10.89 -43.89
C THR A 170 1.48 -11.90 -44.47
N GLU A 171 0.42 -11.43 -45.11
CA GLU A 171 -0.47 -12.26 -45.93
C GLU A 171 0.32 -12.90 -47.08
N PRO A 172 0.01 -14.15 -47.47
CA PRO A 172 0.66 -14.78 -48.60
C PRO A 172 0.35 -14.02 -49.90
N SER A 173 1.38 -13.76 -50.70
CA SER A 173 1.22 -13.22 -52.06
C SER A 173 0.49 -14.25 -52.93
N ASN A 174 -0.62 -13.84 -53.54
CA ASN A 174 -1.39 -14.60 -54.53
C ASN A 174 -0.56 -15.00 -55.77
#